data_AF-A0A7I4KL53-F1
#
_entry.id   AF-A0A7I4KL53-F1
#
_cell.length_a   1.000
_cell.length_b   1.000
_cell.length_c   1.000
_cell.angle_alpha   90.00
_cell.angle_beta   90.00
_cell.angle_gamma   90.00
#
_symmetry.space_group_name_H-M   'P 1'
#
loop_
_entity.id
_entity.type
_entity.pdbx_description
1 polymer ?
#
loop_
_entity_poly.entity_id
_entity_poly.type
_entity_poly.pdbx_seq_one_letter_code
_entity_poly.pdbx_strand_id
1 'polypeptide(L)'
;MNFLKLISMQGWIWSVCRADTDMFYSCAWDRYVKQWRIVDGHLNALCDVQMNSAVLCIINDGTTAVCSTFGRRVVVMDARNSLQKITDMLYHRSAVFDLVQMPGSNYLYSCGEDRRLACVDKRMWEVVTDLELEAYSQTMSLRQGQLLCGTNDGKMLSINPNDLTVISEVFVGKGGLRQVKLNTGSQMCITKDRLFKVFTPGLSPSLFAESEMFDAEPSRFDYYDDDLAIACGDGSIFFYAA
;
A
#
# COMPACT_ATOMS: atom_id res chain seq x y z
N MET A 1 19.19 7.48 19.14
CA MET A 1 17.99 7.23 18.33
C MET A 1 16.88 6.81 19.30
N ASN A 2 15.86 7.64 19.49
CA ASN A 2 14.73 7.31 20.38
C ASN A 2 13.63 6.67 19.53
N PHE A 3 13.25 5.43 19.87
CA PHE A 3 12.18 4.72 19.18
C PHE A 3 10.85 4.94 19.90
N LEU A 4 9.81 5.25 19.13
CA LEU A 4 8.43 5.32 19.62
C LEU A 4 7.74 3.97 19.41
N LYS A 5 7.15 3.42 20.47
CA LYS A 5 6.43 2.14 20.42
C LYS A 5 4.91 2.37 20.36
N LEU A 6 4.25 1.77 19.37
CA LEU A 6 2.79 1.79 19.22
C LEU A 6 2.20 0.51 19.83
N ILE A 7 1.52 0.61 20.98
CA ILE A 7 1.03 -0.55 21.76
C ILE A 7 -0.51 -0.69 21.73
N SER A 8 -1.25 0.28 21.20
CA SER A 8 -2.71 0.31 21.41
C SER A 8 -3.53 -0.60 20.49
N MET A 9 -2.95 -1.17 19.43
CA MET A 9 -3.72 -1.97 18.46
C MET A 9 -3.67 -3.44 18.87
N GLN A 10 -4.84 -4.10 18.89
CA GLN A 10 -4.97 -5.49 19.33
C GLN A 10 -4.91 -6.46 18.15
N GLY A 11 -3.89 -6.30 17.30
CA GLY A 11 -3.68 -7.11 16.11
C GLY A 11 -2.49 -6.63 15.28
N TRP A 12 -2.18 -7.35 14.21
CA TRP A 12 -1.13 -6.92 13.28
C TRP A 12 -1.51 -5.59 12.62
N ILE A 13 -0.60 -4.63 12.67
CA ILE A 13 -0.71 -3.37 11.94
C ILE A 13 -0.43 -3.70 10.47
N TRP A 14 -1.40 -3.42 9.60
CA TRP A 14 -1.33 -3.77 8.19
C TRP A 14 -0.81 -2.62 7.33
N SER A 15 -1.17 -1.39 7.68
CA SER A 15 -0.73 -0.20 6.98
C SER A 15 -0.65 1.00 7.91
N VAL A 16 0.30 1.88 7.59
CA VAL A 16 0.45 3.21 8.18
C VAL A 16 0.52 4.24 7.05
N CYS A 17 -0.09 5.40 7.26
CA CYS A 17 -0.13 6.46 6.26
C CYS A 17 0.10 7.82 6.91
N ARG A 18 0.98 8.62 6.32
CA ARG A 18 1.20 10.00 6.76
C ARG A 18 -0.08 10.83 6.56
N ALA A 19 -0.55 11.46 7.62
CA ALA A 19 -1.69 12.36 7.59
C ALA A 19 -1.25 13.82 7.39
N ASP A 20 -0.21 14.21 8.13
CA ASP A 20 0.44 15.53 8.11
C ASP A 20 1.90 15.36 8.57
N THR A 21 2.61 16.45 8.85
CA THR A 21 4.00 16.47 9.33
C THR A 21 4.19 15.63 10.58
N ASP A 22 3.30 15.82 11.57
CA ASP A 22 3.42 15.18 12.89
C ASP A 22 2.29 14.17 13.14
N MET A 23 1.48 13.88 12.13
CA MET A 23 0.29 13.04 12.26
C MET A 23 0.30 11.91 11.24
N PHE A 24 -0.22 10.76 11.65
CA PHE A 24 -0.38 9.61 10.78
C PHE A 24 -1.58 8.76 11.19
N TYR A 25 -2.02 7.93 10.26
CA TYR A 25 -3.04 6.92 10.47
C TYR A 25 -2.38 5.54 10.54
N SER A 26 -2.94 4.66 11.36
CA SER A 26 -2.62 3.24 11.35
C SER A 26 -3.90 2.43 11.20
N CYS A 27 -3.81 1.27 10.54
CA CYS A 27 -4.90 0.33 10.45
C CYS A 27 -4.42 -1.10 10.74
N ALA A 28 -5.30 -1.91 11.33
CA ALA A 28 -4.92 -3.22 11.82
C ALA A 28 -6.00 -4.30 11.66
N TRP A 29 -5.61 -5.53 11.99
CA TRP A 29 -6.48 -6.71 11.99
C TRP A 29 -7.59 -6.64 13.04
N ASP A 30 -7.42 -5.80 14.07
CA ASP A 30 -8.43 -5.55 15.12
C ASP A 30 -9.67 -4.76 14.64
N ARG A 31 -9.68 -4.40 13.35
CA ARG A 31 -10.73 -3.67 12.64
C ARG A 31 -10.74 -2.15 12.90
N TYR A 32 -9.72 -1.60 13.55
CA TYR A 32 -9.65 -0.16 13.81
C TYR A 32 -8.77 0.57 12.81
N VAL A 33 -9.17 1.79 12.49
CA VAL A 33 -8.29 2.85 12.00
C VAL A 33 -8.08 3.83 13.14
N LYS A 34 -6.83 4.16 13.45
CA LYS A 34 -6.47 5.11 14.52
C LYS A 34 -5.69 6.28 13.93
N GLN A 35 -5.97 7.47 14.43
CA GLN A 35 -5.19 8.68 14.14
C GLN A 35 -4.26 8.99 15.30
N TRP A 36 -3.03 9.37 14.96
CA TRP A 36 -1.96 9.62 15.90
C TRP A 36 -1.34 10.99 15.69
N ARG A 37 -0.81 11.57 16.76
CA ARG A 37 0.09 12.72 16.71
C ARG A 37 1.38 12.42 17.47
N ILE A 38 2.50 12.77 16.86
CA ILE A 38 3.82 12.77 17.47
C ILE A 38 4.02 14.14 18.12
N VAL A 39 4.21 14.18 19.44
CA VAL A 39 4.45 15.43 20.19
C VAL A 39 5.61 15.17 21.14
N ASP A 40 6.70 15.94 21.01
CA ASP A 40 7.88 15.86 21.90
C ASP A 40 8.41 14.44 22.08
N GLY A 41 8.47 13.67 21.00
CA GLY A 41 8.91 12.27 21.04
C GLY A 41 7.96 11.32 21.77
N HIS A 42 6.69 11.69 21.90
CA HIS A 42 5.59 10.86 22.44
C HIS A 42 4.50 10.66 21.39
N LEU A 43 3.79 9.53 21.48
CA LEU A 43 2.71 9.19 20.56
C LEU A 43 1.35 9.33 21.25
N ASN A 44 0.52 10.25 20.75
CA ASN A 44 -0.82 10.51 21.27
C ASN A 44 -1.90 10.00 20.31
N ALA A 45 -2.82 9.18 20.80
CA ALA A 45 -4.01 8.80 20.05
C ALA A 45 -4.99 9.98 20.01
N LEU A 46 -5.45 10.37 18.82
CA LEU A 46 -6.41 11.47 18.64
C LEU A 46 -7.84 10.96 18.52
N CYS A 47 -8.05 9.96 17.67
CA CYS A 47 -9.36 9.33 17.47
C CYS A 47 -9.20 7.93 16.89
N ASP A 48 -10.28 7.15 16.94
CA ASP A 48 -10.37 5.88 16.26
C ASP A 48 -11.76 5.60 15.72
N VAL A 49 -11.81 4.73 14.73
CA VAL A 49 -13.05 4.30 14.08
C VAL A 49 -12.97 2.81 13.82
N GLN A 50 -14.04 2.10 14.20
CA GLN A 50 -14.15 0.67 14.02
C GLN A 50 -14.84 0.33 12.69
N MET A 51 -14.26 -0.61 11.95
CA MET A 51 -14.82 -1.17 10.73
C MET A 51 -15.49 -2.52 11.01
N ASN A 52 -16.30 -2.99 10.06
CA ASN A 52 -16.96 -4.29 10.16
C ASN A 52 -15.99 -5.47 10.00
N SER A 53 -14.80 -5.25 9.45
CA SER A 53 -13.78 -6.27 9.18
C SER A 53 -12.37 -5.68 9.31
N ALA A 54 -11.36 -6.54 9.27
CA ALA A 54 -9.95 -6.15 9.35
C ALA A 54 -9.63 -5.13 8.25
N VAL A 55 -8.80 -4.14 8.60
CA VAL A 55 -8.44 -3.05 7.68
C VAL A 55 -7.04 -3.32 7.13
N LEU A 56 -6.91 -3.38 5.80
CA LEU A 56 -5.71 -3.87 5.11
C LEU A 56 -4.85 -2.74 4.56
N CYS A 57 -5.46 -1.63 4.16
CA CYS A 57 -4.75 -0.43 3.72
C CYS A 57 -5.48 0.84 4.18
N ILE A 58 -4.72 1.91 4.43
CA ILE A 58 -5.20 3.26 4.71
C ILE A 58 -4.36 4.25 3.90
N ILE A 59 -5.02 5.18 3.23
CA ILE A 59 -4.40 6.29 2.50
C ILE A 59 -5.11 7.61 2.82
N ASN A 60 -4.44 8.73 2.54
CA ASN A 60 -4.94 10.07 2.82
C ASN A 60 -4.63 11.03 1.65
N ASP A 61 -5.56 11.93 1.32
CA ASP A 61 -5.31 13.07 0.41
C ASP A 61 -5.36 14.46 1.08
N GLY A 62 -5.39 14.49 2.41
CA GLY A 62 -5.46 15.72 3.21
C GLY A 62 -6.89 16.19 3.50
N THR A 63 -7.88 15.72 2.73
CA THR A 63 -9.30 15.98 3.00
C THR A 63 -10.05 14.71 3.36
N THR A 64 -9.71 13.60 2.72
CA THR A 64 -10.34 12.30 2.90
C THR A 64 -9.30 11.26 3.27
N ALA A 65 -9.66 10.43 4.23
CA ALA A 65 -8.94 9.20 4.54
C ALA A 65 -9.75 8.03 3.95
N VAL A 66 -9.09 7.16 3.20
CA VAL A 66 -9.74 6.01 2.56
C VAL A 66 -9.09 4.73 3.05
N CYS A 67 -9.88 3.79 3.53
CA CYS A 67 -9.38 2.48 3.95
C CYS A 67 -9.99 1.34 3.15
N SER A 68 -9.23 0.26 3.00
CA SER A 68 -9.68 -0.99 2.41
C SER A 68 -9.81 -2.07 3.48
N THR A 69 -10.71 -3.03 3.26
CA THR A 69 -11.02 -4.04 4.27
C THR A 69 -10.97 -5.46 3.70
N PHE A 70 -10.71 -6.41 4.59
CA PHE A 70 -10.87 -7.84 4.30
C PHE A 70 -12.35 -8.16 3.96
N GLY A 71 -13.28 -7.40 4.53
CA GLY A 71 -14.71 -7.42 4.24
C GLY A 71 -15.12 -6.82 2.89
N ARG A 72 -14.17 -6.66 1.95
CA ARG A 72 -14.38 -6.27 0.54
C ARG A 72 -14.78 -4.81 0.31
N ARG A 73 -14.83 -4.02 1.38
CA ARG A 73 -15.26 -2.63 1.34
C ARG A 73 -14.08 -1.69 1.20
N VAL A 74 -14.31 -0.63 0.44
CA VAL A 74 -13.52 0.61 0.47
C VAL A 74 -14.35 1.64 1.22
N VAL A 75 -13.83 2.18 2.32
CA VAL A 75 -14.55 3.09 3.21
C VAL A 75 -13.88 4.47 3.14
N VAL A 76 -14.70 5.51 2.96
CA VAL A 76 -14.26 6.90 2.88
C VAL A 76 -14.63 7.61 4.18
N MET A 77 -13.69 8.33 4.75
CA MET A 77 -13.81 9.06 6.00
C MET A 77 -13.35 10.51 5.83
N ASP A 78 -13.94 11.43 6.59
CA ASP A 78 -13.48 12.82 6.63
C ASP A 78 -12.24 12.92 7.51
N ALA A 79 -11.08 13.21 6.90
CA ALA A 79 -9.80 13.31 7.59
C ALA A 79 -9.76 14.50 8.57
N ARG A 80 -10.62 15.51 8.35
CA ARG A 80 -10.69 16.75 9.14
C ARG A 80 -11.71 16.66 10.27
N ASN A 81 -12.58 15.65 10.24
CA ASN A 81 -13.65 15.46 11.22
C ASN A 81 -13.52 14.10 11.92
N SER A 82 -12.38 13.87 12.58
CA SER A 82 -12.12 12.70 13.43
C SER A 82 -12.46 11.35 12.78
N LEU A 83 -12.14 11.21 11.48
CA LEU A 83 -12.41 10.01 10.69
C LEU A 83 -13.91 9.62 10.64
N GLN A 84 -14.82 10.60 10.70
CA GLN A 84 -16.24 10.33 10.51
C GLN A 84 -16.45 9.67 9.15
N LYS A 85 -17.08 8.50 9.14
CA LYS A 85 -17.42 7.77 7.93
C LYS A 85 -18.37 8.59 7.05
N ILE A 86 -17.97 8.83 5.80
CA ILE A 86 -18.75 9.51 4.77
C ILE A 86 -19.57 8.49 4.00
N THR A 87 -18.91 7.45 3.47
CA THR A 87 -19.54 6.42 2.64
C THR A 87 -18.71 5.14 2.60
N ASP A 88 -19.27 4.05 2.08
CA ASP A 88 -18.55 2.82 1.78
C ASP A 88 -19.03 2.15 0.50
N MET A 89 -18.11 1.54 -0.22
CA MET A 89 -18.29 1.07 -1.58
C MET A 89 -17.82 -0.38 -1.74
N LEU A 90 -18.46 -1.10 -2.67
CA LEU A 90 -18.18 -2.49 -3.02
C LEU A 90 -17.66 -2.58 -4.45
N TYR A 91 -16.38 -2.23 -4.64
CA TYR A 91 -15.72 -2.39 -5.94
C TYR A 91 -15.20 -3.81 -6.18
N HIS A 92 -15.02 -4.59 -5.11
CA HIS A 92 -14.44 -5.92 -5.17
C HIS A 92 -15.39 -6.99 -4.64
N ARG A 93 -15.19 -8.23 -5.10
CA ARG A 93 -15.95 -9.43 -4.69
C ARG A 93 -15.28 -10.19 -3.54
N SER A 94 -14.02 -9.87 -3.24
CA SER A 94 -13.23 -10.40 -2.11
C SER A 94 -12.40 -9.28 -1.44
N ALA A 95 -11.49 -9.64 -0.53
CA ALA A 95 -10.66 -8.73 0.24
C ALA A 95 -9.94 -7.70 -0.65
N VAL A 96 -9.91 -6.44 -0.20
CA VAL A 96 -9.24 -5.34 -0.91
C VAL A 96 -7.91 -5.07 -0.23
N PHE A 97 -6.81 -5.46 -0.88
CA PHE A 97 -5.49 -5.49 -0.27
C PHE A 97 -4.83 -4.12 -0.22
N ASP A 98 -4.92 -3.35 -1.31
CA ASP A 98 -4.16 -2.11 -1.44
C ASP A 98 -4.96 -1.01 -2.11
N LEU A 99 -4.57 0.23 -1.79
CA LEU A 99 -5.15 1.46 -2.30
C LEU A 99 -4.01 2.41 -2.68
N VAL A 100 -4.07 3.00 -3.87
CA VAL A 100 -3.12 4.03 -4.29
C VAL A 100 -3.82 5.19 -4.97
N GLN A 101 -3.29 6.40 -4.76
CA GLN A 101 -3.75 7.62 -5.42
C GLN A 101 -2.58 8.59 -5.59
N MET A 102 -2.67 9.44 -6.61
CA MET A 102 -1.76 10.58 -6.75
C MET A 102 -2.29 11.76 -5.92
N PRO A 103 -1.41 12.56 -5.28
CA PRO A 103 -1.81 13.82 -4.66
C PRO A 103 -2.58 14.72 -5.63
N GLY A 104 -3.73 15.23 -5.20
CA GLY A 104 -4.60 16.09 -6.01
C GLY A 104 -5.37 15.40 -7.14
N SER A 105 -5.23 14.09 -7.32
CA SER A 105 -6.00 13.35 -8.33
C SER A 105 -7.44 13.10 -7.88
N ASN A 106 -8.37 13.06 -8.84
CA ASN A 106 -9.74 12.59 -8.64
C ASN A 106 -9.85 11.06 -8.71
N TYR A 107 -8.78 10.34 -9.01
CA TYR A 107 -8.80 8.90 -9.21
C TYR A 107 -8.18 8.14 -8.03
N LEU A 108 -8.87 7.09 -7.62
CA LEU A 108 -8.44 6.10 -6.66
C LEU A 108 -8.27 4.75 -7.36
N TYR A 109 -7.19 4.04 -7.07
CA TYR A 109 -6.96 2.69 -7.57
C TYR A 109 -6.99 1.70 -6.42
N SER A 110 -7.63 0.55 -6.63
CA SER A 110 -7.71 -0.53 -5.64
C SER A 110 -7.43 -1.88 -6.29
N CYS A 111 -6.78 -2.79 -5.55
CA CYS A 111 -6.59 -4.18 -5.97
C CYS A 111 -7.05 -5.15 -4.87
N GLY A 112 -7.50 -6.33 -5.29
CA GLY A 112 -8.06 -7.31 -4.36
C GLY A 112 -7.78 -8.76 -4.73
N GLU A 113 -8.15 -9.65 -3.82
CA GLU A 113 -8.04 -11.10 -3.96
C GLU A 113 -8.90 -11.65 -5.12
N ASP A 114 -9.92 -10.89 -5.53
CA ASP A 114 -10.79 -11.21 -6.66
C ASP A 114 -10.13 -11.00 -8.03
N ARG A 115 -8.81 -10.75 -8.07
CA ARG A 115 -8.02 -10.44 -9.26
C ARG A 115 -8.41 -9.16 -9.97
N ARG A 116 -9.29 -8.36 -9.38
CA ARG A 116 -9.72 -7.09 -9.97
C ARG A 116 -8.76 -5.98 -9.55
N LEU A 117 -8.43 -5.12 -10.50
CA LEU A 117 -7.84 -3.81 -10.28
C LEU A 117 -8.85 -2.76 -10.76
N ALA A 118 -9.34 -1.90 -9.88
CA ALA A 118 -10.39 -0.93 -10.18
C ALA A 118 -9.82 0.50 -10.15
N CYS A 119 -10.25 1.32 -11.10
CA CYS A 119 -10.06 2.77 -11.12
C CYS A 119 -11.41 3.45 -10.82
N VAL A 120 -11.43 4.31 -9.82
CA VAL A 120 -12.64 4.94 -9.29
C VAL A 120 -12.51 6.46 -9.37
N ASP A 121 -13.55 7.14 -9.82
CA ASP A 121 -13.65 8.61 -9.74
C ASP A 121 -14.22 9.03 -8.39
N LYS A 122 -13.39 9.64 -7.54
CA LYS A 122 -13.73 10.09 -6.17
C LYS A 122 -14.83 11.15 -6.13
N ARG A 123 -15.13 11.82 -7.24
CA ARG A 123 -16.22 12.82 -7.29
C ARG A 123 -17.59 12.16 -7.16
N MET A 124 -17.72 10.94 -7.66
CA MET A 124 -18.96 10.16 -7.67
C MET A 124 -18.84 8.84 -6.90
N TRP A 125 -17.60 8.42 -6.58
CA TRP A 125 -17.27 7.12 -6.01
C TRP A 125 -17.72 5.95 -6.89
N GLU A 126 -17.68 6.13 -8.21
CA GLU A 126 -18.05 5.13 -9.20
C GLU A 126 -16.83 4.57 -9.93
N VAL A 127 -16.91 3.30 -10.34
CA VAL A 127 -15.87 2.65 -11.14
C VAL A 127 -15.89 3.25 -12.54
N VAL A 128 -14.74 3.78 -12.98
CA VAL A 128 -14.53 4.34 -14.32
C VAL A 128 -14.08 3.25 -15.27
N THR A 129 -13.15 2.41 -14.82
CA THR A 129 -12.62 1.27 -15.55
C THR A 129 -12.07 0.25 -14.58
N ASP A 130 -11.99 -1.00 -14.99
CA ASP A 130 -11.37 -2.08 -14.24
C ASP A 130 -10.68 -3.09 -15.13
N LEU A 131 -9.74 -3.82 -14.54
CA LEU A 131 -8.95 -4.86 -15.18
C LEU A 131 -9.04 -6.14 -14.34
N GLU A 132 -9.33 -7.27 -14.97
CA GLU A 132 -9.16 -8.59 -14.36
C GLU A 132 -7.76 -9.13 -14.70
N LEU A 133 -6.97 -9.41 -13.66
CA LEU A 133 -5.62 -9.97 -13.76
C LEU A 133 -5.67 -11.50 -13.83
N GLU A 134 -4.60 -12.12 -14.37
CA GLU A 134 -4.45 -13.58 -14.35
C GLU A 134 -4.35 -14.13 -12.91
N ALA A 135 -3.57 -13.44 -12.07
CA ALA A 135 -3.39 -13.70 -10.65
C ALA A 135 -3.67 -12.43 -9.84
N TYR A 136 -4.15 -12.61 -8.61
CA TYR A 136 -4.52 -11.47 -7.78
C TYR A 136 -3.31 -10.68 -7.31
N SER A 137 -3.51 -9.39 -7.06
CA SER A 137 -2.48 -8.49 -6.56
C SER A 137 -2.73 -8.10 -5.11
N GLN A 138 -1.66 -8.10 -4.32
CA GLN A 138 -1.68 -7.67 -2.92
C GLN A 138 -1.05 -6.28 -2.72
N THR A 139 -0.48 -5.69 -3.77
CA THR A 139 0.33 -4.49 -3.65
C THR A 139 0.35 -3.69 -4.95
N MET A 140 0.22 -2.38 -4.81
CA MET A 140 0.35 -1.43 -5.89
C MET A 140 1.29 -0.29 -5.50
N SER A 141 1.79 0.41 -6.52
CA SER A 141 2.47 1.68 -6.35
C SER A 141 2.10 2.59 -7.50
N LEU A 142 1.76 3.84 -7.21
CA LEU A 142 1.41 4.84 -8.21
C LEU A 142 2.34 6.04 -8.06
N ARG A 143 3.06 6.37 -9.14
CA ARG A 143 3.97 7.51 -9.15
C ARG A 143 4.07 8.06 -10.57
N GLN A 144 4.00 9.40 -10.70
CA GLN A 144 4.25 10.11 -11.98
C GLN A 144 3.49 9.51 -13.18
N GLY A 145 2.23 9.11 -12.99
CA GLY A 145 1.41 8.54 -14.06
C GLY A 145 1.76 7.10 -14.44
N GLN A 146 2.51 6.37 -13.62
CA GLN A 146 2.76 4.93 -13.77
C GLN A 146 2.13 4.19 -12.61
N LEU A 147 1.35 3.15 -12.92
CA LEU A 147 0.82 2.22 -11.93
C LEU A 147 1.62 0.92 -12.00
N LEU A 148 2.15 0.49 -10.87
CA LEU A 148 2.88 -0.77 -10.72
C LEU A 148 2.05 -1.70 -9.84
N CYS A 149 1.97 -2.95 -10.23
CA CYS A 149 1.21 -3.97 -9.52
C CYS A 149 2.08 -5.22 -9.33
N GLY A 150 2.12 -5.76 -8.12
CA GLY A 150 2.75 -7.04 -7.83
C GLY A 150 1.75 -8.15 -7.60
N THR A 151 1.90 -9.27 -8.29
CA THR A 151 0.93 -10.38 -8.27
C THR A 151 1.40 -11.53 -7.38
N ASN A 152 0.45 -12.37 -6.95
CA ASN A 152 0.72 -13.50 -6.09
C ASN A 152 1.42 -14.68 -6.80
N ASP A 153 1.48 -14.68 -8.13
CA ASP A 153 2.25 -15.63 -8.95
C ASP A 153 3.65 -15.10 -9.33
N GLY A 154 4.08 -13.98 -8.75
CA GLY A 154 5.44 -13.48 -8.85
C GLY A 154 5.74 -12.64 -10.09
N LYS A 155 4.70 -12.05 -10.68
CA LYS A 155 4.83 -11.07 -11.77
C LYS A 155 4.78 -9.64 -11.22
N MET A 156 5.54 -8.76 -11.86
CA MET A 156 5.46 -7.32 -11.69
C MET A 156 4.92 -6.72 -13.00
N LEU A 157 3.80 -6.00 -12.88
CA LEU A 157 3.05 -5.45 -14.01
C LEU A 157 3.11 -3.93 -13.99
N SER A 158 3.61 -3.33 -15.06
CA SER A 158 3.46 -1.90 -15.31
C SER A 158 2.16 -1.67 -16.07
N ILE A 159 1.31 -0.80 -15.56
CA ILE A 159 -0.06 -0.56 -16.02
C ILE A 159 -0.23 0.94 -16.28
N ASN A 160 -0.89 1.29 -17.38
CA ASN A 160 -1.29 2.65 -17.68
C ASN A 160 -2.49 3.02 -16.78
N PRO A 161 -2.37 4.02 -15.88
CA PRO A 161 -3.46 4.36 -14.97
C PRO A 161 -4.69 4.97 -15.66
N ASN A 162 -4.56 5.45 -16.90
CA ASN A 162 -5.68 6.10 -17.62
C ASN A 162 -6.73 5.11 -18.12
N ASP A 163 -6.29 3.94 -18.59
CA ASP A 163 -7.15 2.94 -19.24
C ASP A 163 -6.94 1.52 -18.68
N LEU A 164 -6.04 1.36 -17.71
CA LEU A 164 -5.62 0.08 -17.11
C LEU A 164 -5.03 -0.93 -18.09
N THR A 165 -4.51 -0.48 -19.23
CA THR A 165 -3.76 -1.34 -20.14
C THR A 165 -2.43 -1.78 -19.52
N VAL A 166 -2.10 -3.07 -19.62
CA VAL A 166 -0.79 -3.60 -19.18
C VAL A 166 0.26 -3.20 -20.21
N ILE A 167 1.24 -2.40 -19.77
CA ILE A 167 2.32 -1.84 -20.59
C ILE A 167 3.48 -2.85 -20.70
N SER A 168 3.86 -3.46 -19.58
CA SER A 168 4.95 -4.43 -19.52
C SER A 168 4.76 -5.41 -18.37
N GLU A 169 5.24 -6.63 -18.56
CA GLU A 169 5.24 -7.69 -17.56
C GLU A 169 6.67 -8.20 -17.33
N VAL A 170 7.03 -8.39 -16.07
CA VAL A 170 8.31 -8.98 -15.66
C VAL A 170 8.03 -10.13 -14.71
N PHE A 171 8.51 -11.32 -15.05
CA PHE A 171 8.52 -12.45 -14.13
C PHE A 171 9.69 -12.29 -13.15
N VAL A 172 9.38 -12.02 -11.89
CA VAL A 172 10.37 -11.72 -10.83
C VAL A 172 10.86 -12.98 -10.14
N GLY A 173 9.99 -13.98 -9.99
CA GLY A 173 10.26 -15.23 -9.30
C GLY A 173 8.99 -16.08 -9.14
N LYS A 174 9.14 -17.32 -8.63
CA LYS A 174 7.99 -18.22 -8.43
C LYS A 174 7.14 -17.85 -7.22
N GLY A 175 7.71 -17.18 -6.22
CA GLY A 175 6.97 -16.64 -5.08
C GLY A 175 6.27 -15.33 -5.42
N GLY A 176 5.06 -15.15 -4.88
CA GLY A 176 4.29 -13.91 -5.01
C GLY A 176 5.03 -12.68 -4.48
N LEU A 177 4.65 -11.50 -4.97
CA LEU A 177 5.22 -10.23 -4.52
C LEU A 177 4.50 -9.73 -3.27
N ARG A 178 5.25 -9.34 -2.24
CA ARG A 178 4.70 -8.81 -0.97
C ARG A 178 4.50 -7.31 -1.02
N GLN A 179 5.40 -6.60 -1.68
CA GLN A 179 5.28 -5.18 -1.93
C GLN A 179 6.02 -4.80 -3.21
N VAL A 180 5.43 -3.89 -3.98
CA VAL A 180 6.10 -3.17 -5.06
C VAL A 180 6.15 -1.68 -4.74
N LYS A 181 7.18 -0.99 -5.21
CA LYS A 181 7.30 0.46 -5.05
C LYS A 181 7.97 1.09 -6.28
N LEU A 182 7.35 2.15 -6.79
CA LEU A 182 7.95 3.00 -7.81
C LEU A 182 8.83 4.06 -7.16
N ASN A 183 10.05 4.19 -7.67
CA ASN A 183 10.93 5.30 -7.38
C ASN A 183 11.32 6.06 -8.68
N THR A 184 11.84 7.28 -8.57
CA THR A 184 12.43 7.97 -9.73
C THR A 184 13.56 7.09 -10.25
N GLY A 185 13.41 6.56 -11.45
CA GLY A 185 14.46 5.78 -12.09
C GLY A 185 14.56 4.33 -11.63
N SER A 186 13.62 3.78 -10.86
CA SER A 186 13.63 2.35 -10.51
C SER A 186 12.27 1.80 -10.11
N GLN A 187 12.08 0.50 -10.31
CA GLN A 187 10.95 -0.27 -9.81
C GLN A 187 11.48 -1.29 -8.79
N MET A 188 10.96 -1.29 -7.58
CA MET A 188 11.48 -2.10 -6.48
C MET A 188 10.43 -3.09 -5.99
N CYS A 189 10.84 -4.25 -5.51
CA CYS A 189 9.93 -5.19 -4.89
C CYS A 189 10.59 -6.05 -3.80
N ILE A 190 9.77 -6.52 -2.86
CA ILE A 190 10.11 -7.66 -1.99
C ILE A 190 9.25 -8.87 -2.36
N THR A 191 9.87 -10.05 -2.39
CA THR A 191 9.23 -11.31 -2.77
C THR A 191 8.88 -12.16 -1.55
N LYS A 192 7.95 -13.10 -1.70
CA LYS A 192 7.70 -14.15 -0.71
C LYS A 192 8.90 -15.07 -0.50
N ASP A 193 9.77 -15.17 -1.50
CA ASP A 193 11.03 -15.94 -1.45
C ASP A 193 12.15 -15.20 -0.70
N ARG A 194 11.82 -14.14 0.05
CA ARG A 194 12.71 -13.40 0.95
C ARG A 194 13.85 -12.70 0.23
N LEU A 195 13.55 -12.07 -0.91
CA LEU A 195 14.49 -11.24 -1.67
C LEU A 195 13.94 -9.83 -1.84
N PHE A 196 14.83 -8.85 -1.79
CA PHE A 196 14.60 -7.49 -2.28
C PHE A 196 15.24 -7.34 -3.64
N LYS A 197 14.51 -6.78 -4.61
CA LYS A 197 15.00 -6.62 -5.99
C LYS A 197 14.69 -5.22 -6.50
N VAL A 198 15.62 -4.69 -7.30
CA VAL A 198 15.51 -3.41 -7.99
C VAL A 198 15.61 -3.66 -9.49
N PHE A 199 14.70 -3.07 -10.25
CA PHE A 199 14.66 -3.15 -11.70
C PHE A 199 14.81 -1.76 -12.31
N THR A 200 15.39 -1.72 -13.51
CA THR A 200 15.42 -0.51 -14.34
C THR A 200 14.01 -0.08 -14.74
N PRO A 201 13.77 1.22 -15.00
CA PRO A 201 12.47 1.71 -15.43
C PRO A 201 12.28 1.48 -16.93
N GLY A 202 11.04 1.64 -17.42
CA GLY A 202 10.72 1.62 -18.85
C GLY A 202 9.98 0.36 -19.31
N LEU A 203 9.85 0.20 -20.62
CA LEU A 203 9.06 -0.86 -21.27
C LEU A 203 9.71 -2.25 -21.21
N SER A 204 11.00 -2.30 -20.91
CA SER A 204 11.75 -3.56 -20.78
C SER A 204 12.60 -3.52 -19.52
N PRO A 205 11.97 -3.58 -18.33
CA PRO A 205 12.71 -3.58 -17.07
C PRO A 205 13.66 -4.78 -17.00
N SER A 206 14.87 -4.52 -16.53
CA SER A 206 15.90 -5.52 -16.27
C SER A 206 16.31 -5.46 -14.81
N LEU A 207 16.69 -6.61 -14.24
CA LEU A 207 17.19 -6.68 -12.87
C LEU A 207 18.47 -5.84 -12.75
N PHE A 208 18.44 -4.85 -11.87
CA PHE A 208 19.56 -3.96 -11.59
C PHE A 208 20.32 -4.39 -10.33
N ALA A 209 19.59 -4.74 -9.26
CA ALA A 209 20.17 -5.19 -8.00
C ALA A 209 19.25 -6.21 -7.30
N GLU A 210 19.86 -7.07 -6.49
CA GLU A 210 19.19 -8.08 -5.67
C GLU A 210 19.91 -8.19 -4.33
N SER A 211 19.15 -8.34 -3.23
CA SER A 211 19.70 -8.60 -1.91
C SER A 211 20.11 -10.06 -1.75
N GLU A 212 20.92 -10.36 -0.74
CA GLU A 212 20.94 -11.72 -0.20
C GLU A 212 19.56 -12.12 0.33
N MET A 213 19.35 -13.42 0.50
CA MET A 213 18.12 -13.95 1.07
C MET A 213 18.01 -13.53 2.54
N PHE A 214 16.89 -12.91 2.92
CA PHE A 214 16.65 -12.56 4.32
C PHE A 214 16.39 -13.82 5.16
N ASP A 215 16.91 -13.82 6.39
CA ASP A 215 16.66 -14.90 7.37
C ASP A 215 15.17 -14.99 7.72
N ALA A 216 14.53 -13.83 7.90
CA ALA A 216 13.09 -13.70 8.14
C ALA A 216 12.36 -13.15 6.91
N GLU A 217 11.04 -13.38 6.85
CA GLU A 217 10.24 -12.88 5.74
C GLU A 217 10.16 -11.34 5.74
N PRO A 218 10.59 -10.64 4.68
CA PRO A 218 10.40 -9.20 4.59
C PRO A 218 8.90 -8.89 4.50
N SER A 219 8.40 -8.01 5.36
CA SER A 219 6.98 -7.67 5.46
C SER A 219 6.64 -6.42 4.66
N ARG A 220 7.45 -5.36 4.81
CA ARG A 220 7.33 -4.08 4.10
C ARG A 220 8.69 -3.42 3.94
N PHE A 221 8.83 -2.55 2.96
CA PHE A 221 9.94 -1.63 2.82
C PHE A 221 9.47 -0.21 2.47
N ASP A 222 10.30 0.75 2.83
CA ASP A 222 10.21 2.12 2.35
C ASP A 222 11.58 2.57 1.83
N TYR A 223 11.57 3.42 0.82
CA TYR A 223 12.74 4.03 0.24
C TYR A 223 12.48 5.52 0.04
N TYR A 224 13.31 6.36 0.64
CA TYR A 224 13.18 7.81 0.62
C TYR A 224 14.56 8.45 0.73
N ASP A 225 14.89 9.32 -0.23
CA ASP A 225 16.13 10.13 -0.22
C ASP A 225 17.40 9.30 0.05
N ASP A 226 17.58 8.23 -0.73
CA ASP A 226 18.68 7.25 -0.62
C ASP A 226 18.71 6.38 0.65
N ASP A 227 17.77 6.60 1.58
CA ASP A 227 17.54 5.70 2.70
C ASP A 227 16.57 4.57 2.34
N LEU A 228 16.96 3.34 2.61
CA LEU A 228 16.16 2.13 2.48
C LEU A 228 15.93 1.50 3.85
N ALA A 229 14.67 1.30 4.22
CA ALA A 229 14.27 0.56 5.40
C ALA A 229 13.43 -0.65 5.00
N ILE A 230 13.79 -1.85 5.46
CA ILE A 230 13.05 -3.10 5.23
C ILE A 230 12.72 -3.71 6.59
N ALA A 231 11.44 -3.87 6.88
CA ALA A 231 10.96 -4.57 8.07
C ALA A 231 10.69 -6.05 7.75
N CYS A 232 10.94 -6.93 8.71
CA CYS A 232 10.72 -8.37 8.59
C CYS A 232 9.72 -8.89 9.62
N GLY A 233 9.18 -10.10 9.39
CA GLY A 233 8.15 -10.73 10.22
C GLY A 233 8.62 -11.13 11.62
N ASP A 234 9.92 -11.19 11.87
CA ASP A 234 10.53 -11.41 13.19
C ASP A 234 10.71 -10.11 14.00
N GLY A 235 10.32 -8.96 13.44
CA GLY A 235 10.47 -7.65 14.04
C GLY A 235 11.83 -6.99 13.78
N SER A 236 12.73 -7.63 13.00
CA SER A 236 13.96 -6.99 12.56
C SER A 236 13.68 -5.88 11.53
N ILE A 237 14.54 -4.85 11.53
CA ILE A 237 14.53 -3.78 10.55
C ILE A 237 15.94 -3.66 9.98
N PHE A 238 16.07 -3.90 8.68
CA PHE A 238 17.28 -3.63 7.92
C PHE A 238 17.23 -2.18 7.45
N PHE A 239 18.31 -1.45 7.70
CA PHE A 239 18.43 -0.05 7.32
C PHE A 239 19.70 0.15 6.52
N TYR A 240 19.59 0.79 5.37
CA TYR A 240 20.69 1.21 4.54
C TYR A 240 20.53 2.71 4.29
N ALA A 241 21.55 3.47 4.65
CA ALA A 241 21.66 4.91 4.37
C ALA A 241 22.96 5.13 3.60
N ALA A 242 22.89 5.92 2.54
CA ALA A 242 24.03 6.27 1.69
C ALA A 242 24.82 7.47 2.24
#